data_AF-A0A8X8ZG80-F1
#
_entry.id   AF-A0A8X8ZG80-F1
#
_cell.length_a   1.000
_cell.length_b   1.000
_cell.length_c   1.000
_cell.angle_alpha   90.00
_cell.angle_beta   90.00
_cell.angle_gamma   90.00
#
_symmetry.space_group_name_H-M   'P 1'
#
loop_
_entity.id
_entity.type
_entity.pdbx_description
1 polymer ?
#
loop_
_entity_poly.entity_id
_entity_poly.type
_entity_poly.pdbx_seq_one_letter_code
_entity_poly.pdbx_strand_id
1 'polypeptide(L)'
;MVWNEINDGSFRVDDELMEALFGYTDQKPSERNKNSSSIAAPSTQAFILHPRKSQNTAIVIKSLQISRREIVEAAMEGRGLNAETLEKLTKICPTKEETTKILQFTGDPAKLTDAEAFLHHILRAIPSAVVRFNTMLFRESYEPEILHLKESLQTCELGCNELRSGGVFFKFLEAILKAGNRLNTGTNWGNAQGFNLTLLWRLSDVKSADGKTTLLHFVVEQVAKSEEGKRKSEETDMEERKSLMLGLPVVEALNAEFCNVKGAARVDYEGLTGTCEALAARVDEIKRLLRRGKGGEVGIFTAEMWGFLEGCEEELIVVREEDRRVVELMRKTNVYYQRGVKGGNPLQLFVMVKEFLESEDRVCCEIRKKLEKKEVARRRHCRRRRGSL
;
A
#
# COMPACT_ATOMS: atom_id res chain seq x y z
N MET A 1 -0.62 38.04 2.16
CA MET A 1 -1.55 36.94 1.80
C MET A 1 -2.19 37.30 0.47
N VAL A 2 -2.42 36.33 -0.42
CA VAL A 2 -3.00 36.58 -1.76
C VAL A 2 -4.33 37.35 -1.69
N TRP A 3 -5.07 37.14 -0.61
CA TRP A 3 -6.32 37.82 -0.29
C TRP A 3 -6.20 39.34 -0.12
N ASN A 4 -5.00 39.86 0.19
CA ASN A 4 -4.76 41.30 0.32
C ASN A 4 -4.51 41.98 -1.03
N GLU A 5 -4.30 41.19 -2.10
CA GLU A 5 -4.07 41.67 -3.47
C GLU A 5 -5.34 41.60 -4.33
N ILE A 6 -6.39 40.94 -3.83
CA ILE A 6 -7.71 40.84 -4.47
C ILE A 6 -8.65 41.84 -3.78
N ASN A 7 -8.51 43.13 -4.11
CA ASN A 7 -9.34 44.19 -3.51
C ASN A 7 -10.45 44.71 -4.44
N ASP A 8 -10.37 44.39 -5.74
CA ASP A 8 -11.46 44.52 -6.74
C ASP A 8 -10.90 44.05 -8.10
N GLY A 9 -10.90 42.73 -8.32
CA GLY A 9 -10.37 42.15 -9.55
C GLY A 9 -11.14 42.64 -10.80
N SER A 10 -10.49 42.64 -11.97
CA SER A 10 -11.12 43.00 -13.25
C SER A 10 -12.20 41.99 -13.72
N PHE A 11 -12.40 40.93 -12.95
CA PHE A 11 -13.35 39.87 -13.25
C PHE A 11 -14.72 40.25 -12.71
N ARG A 12 -15.67 40.50 -13.63
CA ARG A 12 -17.08 40.72 -13.28
C ARG A 12 -17.84 39.41 -13.43
N VAL A 13 -18.62 39.08 -12.41
CA VAL A 13 -19.60 38.01 -12.48
C VAL A 13 -20.86 38.58 -13.11
N ASP A 14 -21.50 37.80 -13.98
CA ASP A 14 -22.82 38.14 -14.51
C ASP A 14 -23.86 37.83 -13.43
N ASP A 15 -24.19 38.86 -12.65
CA ASP A 15 -25.10 38.76 -11.50
C ASP A 15 -26.51 38.33 -11.94
N GLU A 16 -26.96 38.76 -13.13
CA GLU A 16 -28.28 38.42 -13.68
C GLU A 16 -28.35 36.93 -14.07
N LEU A 17 -27.31 36.43 -14.74
CA LEU A 17 -27.22 35.00 -15.07
C LEU A 17 -27.09 34.16 -13.80
N MET A 18 -26.33 34.64 -12.81
CA MET A 18 -26.18 33.96 -11.53
C MET A 18 -27.52 33.89 -10.77
N GLU A 19 -28.28 34.97 -10.70
CA GLU A 19 -29.63 34.98 -10.11
C GLU A 19 -30.63 34.16 -10.93
N ALA A 20 -30.54 34.15 -12.26
CA ALA A 20 -31.43 33.35 -13.09
C ALA A 20 -31.20 31.84 -12.90
N LEU A 21 -29.95 31.41 -12.72
CA LEU A 21 -29.58 30.00 -12.57
C LEU A 21 -29.67 29.49 -11.13
N PHE A 22 -29.39 30.36 -10.15
CA PHE A 22 -29.22 29.97 -8.74
C PHE A 22 -30.01 30.84 -7.76
N GLY A 23 -30.75 31.83 -8.23
CA GLY A 23 -31.61 32.68 -7.41
C GLY A 23 -32.79 31.91 -6.84
N TYR A 24 -33.19 32.29 -5.64
CA TYR A 24 -34.30 31.69 -4.92
C TYR A 24 -35.61 32.07 -5.62
N THR A 25 -36.19 31.13 -6.37
CA THR A 25 -37.54 31.33 -6.95
C THR A 25 -38.59 30.99 -5.90
N ASP A 26 -39.22 32.02 -5.33
CA ASP A 26 -40.50 31.87 -4.65
C ASP A 26 -41.54 31.42 -5.69
N GLN A 27 -41.73 30.10 -5.81
CA GLN A 27 -42.85 29.56 -6.57
C GLN A 27 -44.15 29.88 -5.83
N LYS A 28 -44.76 31.02 -6.15
CA LYS A 28 -46.20 31.20 -5.96
C LYS A 28 -46.93 30.19 -6.85
N PRO A 29 -47.90 29.44 -6.32
CA PRO A 29 -48.64 28.46 -7.11
C PRO A 29 -49.50 29.21 -8.14
N SER A 30 -49.21 29.02 -9.43
CA SER A 30 -50.02 29.59 -10.50
C SER A 30 -51.35 28.84 -10.60
N GLU A 31 -52.45 29.57 -10.43
CA GLU A 31 -53.79 29.11 -10.81
C GLU A 31 -53.82 28.83 -12.33
N ARG A 32 -53.94 27.55 -12.70
CA ARG A 32 -54.39 27.16 -14.04
C ARG A 32 -55.50 26.12 -13.93
N ASN A 33 -56.68 26.61 -14.31
CA ASN A 33 -57.93 25.96 -14.68
C ASN A 33 -58.06 24.43 -14.58
N LYS A 34 -59.11 24.06 -13.84
CA LYS A 34 -59.83 22.79 -13.84
C LYS A 34 -60.06 22.26 -15.27
N ASN A 35 -59.59 21.05 -15.56
CA ASN A 35 -60.47 19.94 -15.98
C ASN A 35 -59.72 18.62 -16.14
N SER A 36 -60.40 17.58 -15.63
CA SER A 36 -60.27 16.13 -15.88
C SER A 36 -59.42 15.28 -14.92
N SER A 37 -60.14 14.34 -14.30
CA SER A 37 -59.76 13.07 -13.65
C SER A 37 -58.82 13.08 -12.45
N SER A 38 -59.45 12.90 -11.29
CA SER A 38 -58.97 12.23 -10.07
C SER A 38 -57.64 11.45 -10.18
N ILE A 39 -56.56 12.06 -9.72
CA ILE A 39 -55.40 11.36 -9.16
C ILE A 39 -55.32 11.80 -7.70
N ALA A 40 -55.26 10.82 -6.81
CA ALA A 40 -55.16 11.02 -5.37
C ALA A 40 -54.08 12.06 -5.03
N ALA A 41 -54.40 12.94 -4.06
CA ALA A 41 -53.48 13.96 -3.57
C ALA A 41 -52.09 13.35 -3.29
N PRO A 42 -50.99 14.01 -3.72
CA PRO A 42 -49.67 13.54 -3.33
C PRO A 42 -49.62 13.68 -1.80
N SER A 43 -49.40 12.56 -1.12
CA SER A 43 -49.17 12.58 0.32
C SER A 43 -48.02 13.57 0.57
N THR A 44 -48.29 14.64 1.32
CA THR A 44 -47.26 15.58 1.77
C THR A 44 -46.31 14.81 2.68
N GLN A 45 -45.28 14.21 2.09
CA GLN A 45 -44.21 13.53 2.82
C GLN A 45 -43.40 14.59 3.57
N ALA A 46 -43.17 14.35 4.85
CA ALA A 46 -42.39 15.22 5.72
C ALA A 46 -40.89 14.89 5.57
N PHE A 47 -40.11 15.91 5.23
CA PHE A 47 -38.65 15.84 5.16
C PHE A 47 -38.04 16.39 6.45
N ILE A 48 -37.15 15.61 7.07
CA ILE A 48 -36.35 16.06 8.23
C ILE A 48 -34.91 16.33 7.78
N LEU A 49 -34.40 15.49 6.88
CA LEU A 49 -33.08 15.64 6.31
C LEU A 49 -33.11 16.61 5.12
N HIS A 50 -31.93 17.14 4.78
CA HIS A 50 -31.78 17.88 3.52
C HIS A 50 -32.21 17.01 2.33
N PRO A 51 -33.01 17.50 1.37
CA PRO A 51 -33.60 16.68 0.31
C PRO A 51 -32.59 15.80 -0.45
N ARG A 52 -31.43 16.37 -0.81
CA ARG A 52 -30.33 15.61 -1.46
C ARG A 52 -29.81 14.46 -0.61
N LYS A 53 -29.71 14.66 0.72
CA LYS A 53 -29.25 13.62 1.65
C LYS A 53 -30.33 12.56 1.84
N SER A 54 -31.60 12.97 2.01
CA SER A 54 -32.74 12.06 2.08
C SER A 54 -32.80 11.14 0.85
N GLN A 55 -32.67 11.72 -0.35
CA GLN A 55 -32.61 10.95 -1.61
C GLN A 55 -31.42 9.97 -1.65
N ASN A 56 -30.21 10.43 -1.32
CA ASN A 56 -29.03 9.57 -1.30
C ASN A 56 -29.18 8.40 -0.30
N THR A 57 -29.74 8.68 0.88
CA THR A 57 -30.04 7.68 1.90
C THR A 57 -31.06 6.66 1.38
N ALA A 58 -32.14 7.10 0.73
CA ALA A 58 -33.14 6.21 0.15
C ALA A 58 -32.54 5.29 -0.93
N ILE A 59 -31.63 5.80 -1.76
CA ILE A 59 -30.91 4.99 -2.76
C ILE A 59 -30.07 3.91 -2.07
N VAL A 60 -29.29 4.28 -1.05
CA VAL A 60 -28.48 3.31 -0.30
C VAL A 60 -29.36 2.25 0.35
N ILE A 61 -30.46 2.64 1.01
CA ILE A 61 -31.41 1.71 1.62
C ILE A 61 -31.95 0.70 0.59
N LYS A 62 -32.33 1.16 -0.61
CA LYS A 62 -32.80 0.27 -1.69
C LYS A 62 -31.72 -0.69 -2.19
N SER A 63 -30.45 -0.35 -2.04
CA SER A 63 -29.32 -1.22 -2.40
C SER A 63 -28.94 -2.24 -1.32
N LEU A 64 -29.50 -2.11 -0.11
CA LEU A 64 -29.28 -3.07 0.97
C LEU A 64 -30.06 -4.35 0.67
N GLN A 65 -29.35 -5.48 0.62
CA GLN A 65 -29.95 -6.81 0.45
C GLN A 65 -30.32 -7.47 1.79
N ILE A 66 -30.56 -6.66 2.81
CA ILE A 66 -30.81 -7.09 4.19
C ILE A 66 -32.01 -6.32 4.76
N SER A 67 -32.85 -7.01 5.54
CA SER A 67 -34.04 -6.39 6.14
C SER A 67 -33.69 -5.49 7.32
N ARG A 68 -34.57 -4.51 7.61
CA ARG A 68 -34.45 -3.65 8.80
C ARG A 68 -34.35 -4.44 10.10
N ARG A 69 -35.07 -5.55 10.20
CA ARG A 69 -35.08 -6.41 11.38
C ARG A 69 -33.73 -7.08 11.59
N GLU A 70 -33.17 -7.67 10.54
CA GLU A 70 -31.84 -8.32 10.58
C GLU A 70 -30.75 -7.29 10.92
N ILE A 71 -30.83 -6.07 10.39
CA ILE A 71 -29.89 -4.98 10.77
C ILE A 71 -29.95 -4.71 12.28
N VAL A 72 -31.16 -4.63 12.85
CA VAL A 72 -31.34 -4.36 14.29
C VAL A 72 -30.81 -5.53 15.12
N GLU A 73 -31.16 -6.76 14.79
CA GLU A 73 -30.69 -7.96 15.49
C GLU A 73 -29.16 -8.05 15.44
N ALA A 74 -28.56 -7.92 14.25
CA ALA A 74 -27.11 -7.96 14.06
C ALA A 74 -26.38 -6.86 14.83
N ALA A 75 -26.91 -5.64 14.87
CA ALA A 75 -26.32 -4.54 15.65
C ALA A 75 -26.59 -4.64 17.16
N MET A 76 -27.57 -5.43 17.60
CA MET A 76 -27.78 -5.77 19.01
C MET A 76 -26.83 -6.86 19.49
N GLU A 77 -26.47 -7.80 18.62
CA GLU A 77 -25.52 -8.87 18.91
C GLU A 77 -24.06 -8.48 18.65
N GLY A 78 -23.80 -7.53 17.74
CA GLY A 78 -22.45 -7.13 17.33
C GLY A 78 -21.81 -8.02 16.26
N ARG A 79 -22.60 -8.75 15.47
CA ARG A 79 -22.12 -9.69 14.46
C ARG A 79 -23.14 -9.87 13.34
N GLY A 80 -22.72 -10.46 12.21
CA GLY A 80 -23.63 -10.87 11.13
C GLY A 80 -23.84 -9.86 10.01
N LEU A 81 -23.16 -8.70 10.03
CA LEU A 81 -23.10 -7.77 8.91
C LEU A 81 -21.71 -7.79 8.30
N ASN A 82 -21.61 -7.88 6.98
CA ASN A 82 -20.34 -7.79 6.26
C ASN A 82 -19.86 -6.33 6.09
N ALA A 83 -18.58 -6.16 5.75
CA ALA A 83 -17.96 -4.86 5.52
C ALA A 83 -18.75 -3.98 4.54
N GLU A 84 -19.17 -4.50 3.38
CA GLU A 84 -19.89 -3.73 2.35
C GLU A 84 -21.22 -3.15 2.88
N THR A 85 -21.96 -3.95 3.66
CA THR A 85 -23.21 -3.50 4.27
C THR A 85 -22.94 -2.44 5.34
N LEU A 86 -21.91 -2.64 6.16
CA LEU A 86 -21.51 -1.70 7.20
C LEU A 86 -21.00 -0.37 6.63
N GLU A 87 -20.26 -0.37 5.52
CA GLU A 87 -19.86 0.83 4.80
C GLU A 87 -21.07 1.62 4.28
N LYS A 88 -22.06 0.92 3.70
CA LYS A 88 -23.31 1.54 3.26
C LYS A 88 -24.08 2.15 4.43
N LEU A 89 -24.20 1.42 5.56
CA LEU A 89 -24.90 1.87 6.76
C LEU A 89 -24.22 3.06 7.43
N THR A 90 -22.89 3.04 7.55
CA THR A 90 -22.12 4.15 8.13
C THR A 90 -22.21 5.41 7.26
N LYS A 91 -22.25 5.27 5.93
CA LYS A 91 -22.41 6.40 4.99
C LYS A 91 -23.75 7.13 5.12
N ILE A 92 -24.82 6.43 5.51
CA ILE A 92 -26.15 7.03 5.71
C ILE A 92 -26.42 7.44 7.16
N CYS A 93 -25.47 7.21 8.07
CA CYS A 93 -25.63 7.60 9.47
C CYS A 93 -25.88 9.11 9.60
N PRO A 94 -26.89 9.53 10.37
CA PRO A 94 -27.15 10.93 10.61
C PRO A 94 -26.07 11.55 11.51
N THR A 95 -25.87 12.85 11.35
CA THR A 95 -25.11 13.69 12.29
C THR A 95 -25.79 13.72 13.65
N LYS A 96 -25.12 14.24 14.69
CA LYS A 96 -25.71 14.36 16.03
C LYS A 96 -26.96 15.24 16.00
N GLU A 97 -26.90 16.35 15.27
CA GLU A 97 -27.98 17.32 15.11
C GLU A 97 -29.18 16.70 14.38
N GLU A 98 -28.94 15.97 13.30
CA GLU A 98 -29.97 15.25 12.56
C GLU A 98 -30.57 14.11 13.39
N THR A 99 -29.75 13.38 14.15
CA THR A 99 -30.21 12.31 15.06
C THR A 99 -31.21 12.87 16.06
N THR A 100 -30.90 14.01 16.68
CA THR A 100 -31.81 14.69 17.60
C THR A 100 -33.11 15.10 16.91
N LYS A 101 -33.04 15.70 15.72
CA LYS A 101 -34.24 16.11 14.95
C LYS A 101 -35.12 14.92 14.57
N ILE A 102 -34.51 13.82 14.14
CA ILE A 102 -35.22 12.58 13.78
C ILE A 102 -35.92 12.00 15.01
N LEU A 103 -35.22 11.87 16.14
CA LEU A 103 -35.78 11.30 17.37
C LEU A 103 -36.85 12.18 18.04
N GLN A 104 -36.79 13.50 17.84
CA GLN A 104 -37.75 14.46 18.37
C GLN A 104 -38.96 14.69 17.45
N PHE A 105 -39.04 13.99 16.31
CA PHE A 105 -40.18 14.13 15.41
C PHE A 105 -41.47 13.64 16.11
N THR A 106 -42.36 14.57 16.41
CA THR A 106 -43.66 14.30 17.06
C THR A 106 -44.82 14.14 16.06
N GLY A 107 -44.54 14.23 14.76
CA GLY A 107 -45.54 14.01 13.71
C GLY A 107 -45.86 12.53 13.50
N ASP A 108 -46.76 12.25 12.56
CA ASP A 108 -47.09 10.88 12.16
C ASP A 108 -45.91 10.22 11.42
N PRO A 109 -45.28 9.16 11.96
CA PRO A 109 -44.17 8.48 11.31
C PRO A 109 -44.52 7.90 9.93
N ALA A 110 -45.80 7.63 9.65
CA ALA A 110 -46.26 7.16 8.34
C ALA A 110 -46.15 8.23 7.24
N LYS A 111 -45.95 9.50 7.61
CA LYS A 111 -45.74 10.62 6.68
C LYS A 111 -44.27 10.91 6.41
N LEU A 112 -43.34 10.25 7.07
CA LEU A 112 -41.91 10.38 6.78
C LEU A 112 -41.59 9.74 5.43
N THR A 113 -40.59 10.26 4.72
CA THR A 113 -40.05 9.53 3.57
C THR A 113 -39.39 8.23 4.01
N ASP A 114 -39.17 7.30 3.09
CA ASP A 114 -38.52 6.01 3.35
C ASP A 114 -37.19 6.15 4.10
N ALA A 115 -36.41 7.22 3.80
CA ALA A 115 -35.12 7.49 4.42
C ALA A 115 -35.26 7.87 5.90
N GLU A 116 -36.07 8.89 6.21
CA GLU A 116 -36.31 9.32 7.59
C GLU A 116 -37.01 8.23 8.40
N ALA A 117 -37.97 7.51 7.81
CA ALA A 117 -38.68 6.41 8.47
C ALA A 117 -37.71 5.27 8.85
N PHE A 118 -36.79 4.91 7.95
CA PHE A 118 -35.74 3.93 8.22
C PHE A 118 -34.84 4.39 9.37
N LEU A 119 -34.28 5.61 9.28
CA LEU A 119 -33.37 6.13 10.30
C LEU A 119 -34.06 6.29 11.66
N HIS A 120 -35.29 6.77 11.69
CA HIS A 120 -36.09 6.88 12.90
C HIS A 120 -36.30 5.51 13.57
N HIS A 121 -36.63 4.48 12.78
CA HIS A 121 -36.79 3.12 13.29
C HIS A 121 -35.49 2.58 13.91
N ILE A 122 -34.37 2.67 13.17
CA ILE A 122 -33.06 2.19 13.63
C ILE A 122 -32.61 2.93 14.90
N LEU A 123 -32.73 4.26 14.94
CA LEU A 123 -32.31 5.06 16.10
C LEU A 123 -33.18 4.84 17.33
N ARG A 124 -34.48 4.55 17.17
CA ARG A 124 -35.35 4.19 18.30
C ARG A 124 -35.05 2.81 18.85
N ALA A 125 -34.76 1.84 17.98
CA ALA A 125 -34.38 0.49 18.41
C ALA A 125 -32.97 0.48 19.02
N ILE A 126 -32.05 1.26 18.46
CA ILE A 126 -30.64 1.30 18.82
C ILE A 126 -30.19 2.78 18.88
N PRO A 127 -30.34 3.44 20.04
CA PRO A 127 -29.91 4.84 20.21
C PRO A 127 -28.43 5.09 19.92
N SER A 128 -27.61 4.04 19.99
CA SER A 128 -26.17 4.06 19.68
C SER A 128 -25.82 3.52 18.28
N ALA A 129 -26.78 3.40 17.36
CA ALA A 129 -26.59 2.75 16.05
C ALA A 129 -25.34 3.22 15.30
N VAL A 130 -25.07 4.53 15.27
CA VAL A 130 -23.88 5.10 14.61
C VAL A 130 -22.59 4.53 15.21
N VAL A 131 -22.47 4.49 16.53
CA VAL A 131 -21.30 3.93 17.22
C VAL A 131 -21.19 2.43 16.92
N ARG A 132 -22.31 1.70 16.95
CA ARG A 132 -22.31 0.25 16.73
C ARG A 132 -21.89 -0.12 15.31
N PHE A 133 -22.44 0.53 14.29
CA PHE A 133 -22.05 0.28 12.91
C PHE A 133 -20.58 0.62 12.65
N ASN A 134 -20.07 1.74 13.17
CA ASN A 134 -18.65 2.08 13.03
C ASN A 134 -17.73 1.07 13.76
N THR A 135 -18.16 0.58 14.93
CA THR A 135 -17.39 -0.42 15.70
C THR A 135 -17.37 -1.77 14.99
N MET A 136 -18.51 -2.21 14.45
CA MET A 136 -18.59 -3.42 13.64
C MET A 136 -17.77 -3.29 12.35
N LEU A 137 -17.81 -2.13 11.68
CA LEU A 137 -16.99 -1.89 10.50
C LEU A 137 -15.49 -1.93 10.83
N PHE A 138 -15.10 -1.41 12.00
CA PHE A 138 -13.73 -1.55 12.49
C PHE A 138 -13.35 -3.01 12.67
N ARG A 139 -14.21 -3.84 13.28
CA ARG A 139 -13.97 -5.29 13.42
C ARG A 139 -13.71 -5.96 12.06
N GLU A 140 -14.52 -5.66 11.05
CA GLU A 140 -14.36 -6.24 9.71
C GLU A 140 -13.10 -5.73 8.97
N SER A 141 -12.64 -4.51 9.26
CA SER A 141 -11.45 -3.92 8.62
C SER A 141 -10.14 -4.22 9.36
N TYR A 142 -10.20 -4.60 10.63
CA TYR A 142 -9.02 -4.79 11.47
C TYR A 142 -8.12 -5.95 10.99
N GLU A 143 -8.69 -7.12 10.71
CA GLU A 143 -7.91 -8.32 10.35
C GLU A 143 -7.05 -8.11 9.07
N PRO A 144 -7.60 -7.58 7.96
CA PRO A 144 -6.78 -7.26 6.79
C PRO A 144 -5.69 -6.21 7.07
N GLU A 145 -6.00 -5.18 7.86
CA GLU A 145 -5.03 -4.12 8.21
C GLU A 145 -3.86 -4.68 9.05
N ILE A 146 -4.15 -5.49 10.07
CA ILE A 146 -3.12 -6.07 10.95
C ILE A 146 -2.31 -7.17 10.26
N LEU A 147 -2.93 -7.96 9.36
CA LEU A 147 -2.22 -8.94 8.56
C LEU A 147 -1.22 -8.27 7.63
N HIS A 148 -1.63 -7.22 6.92
CA HIS A 148 -0.74 -6.44 6.07
C HIS A 148 0.45 -5.85 6.84
N LEU A 149 0.21 -5.40 8.08
CA LEU A 149 1.26 -4.94 9.00
C LEU A 149 2.31 -6.04 9.25
N LYS A 150 1.85 -7.23 9.66
CA LYS A 150 2.73 -8.36 9.96
C LYS A 150 3.51 -8.85 8.74
N GLU A 151 2.85 -8.99 7.59
CA GLU A 151 3.48 -9.44 6.35
C GLU A 151 4.58 -8.48 5.88
N SER A 152 4.35 -7.17 6.02
CA SER A 152 5.34 -6.14 5.67
C SER A 152 6.56 -6.21 6.58
N LEU A 153 6.36 -6.36 7.89
CA LEU A 153 7.46 -6.56 8.85
C LEU A 153 8.25 -7.84 8.58
N GLN A 154 7.55 -8.94 8.29
CA GLN A 154 8.16 -10.22 7.94
C GLN A 154 9.00 -10.11 6.67
N THR A 155 8.48 -9.41 5.64
CA THR A 155 9.21 -9.17 4.39
C THR A 155 10.52 -8.40 4.66
N CYS A 156 10.48 -7.37 5.52
CA CYS A 156 11.67 -6.63 5.92
C CYS A 156 12.68 -7.49 6.69
N GLU A 157 12.22 -8.36 7.60
CA GLU A 157 13.08 -9.30 8.31
C GLU A 157 13.75 -10.31 7.37
N LEU A 158 12.97 -10.95 6.49
CA LEU A 158 13.48 -11.90 5.53
C LEU A 158 14.45 -11.23 4.55
N GLY A 159 14.17 -10.00 4.12
CA GLY A 159 15.10 -9.21 3.32
C GLY A 159 16.42 -8.92 4.06
N CYS A 160 16.38 -8.66 5.37
CA CYS A 160 17.61 -8.54 6.17
C CYS A 160 18.38 -9.86 6.22
N ASN A 161 17.70 -10.99 6.33
CA ASN A 161 18.32 -12.31 6.37
C ASN A 161 18.96 -12.67 5.02
N GLU A 162 18.29 -12.41 3.89
CA GLU A 162 18.85 -12.55 2.53
C GLU A 162 20.11 -11.69 2.36
N LEU A 163 20.08 -10.44 2.83
CA LEU A 163 21.27 -9.59 2.80
C LEU A 163 22.41 -10.12 3.68
N ARG A 164 22.16 -11.01 4.63
CA ARG A 164 23.18 -11.54 5.56
C ARG A 164 23.54 -13.00 5.31
N SER A 165 22.88 -13.69 4.39
CA SER A 165 23.07 -15.13 4.14
C SER A 165 24.41 -15.48 3.48
N GLY A 166 25.21 -14.48 3.07
CA GLY A 166 26.40 -14.71 2.26
C GLY A 166 26.03 -15.24 0.86
N GLY A 167 27.02 -15.64 0.06
CA GLY A 167 26.77 -16.24 -1.27
C GLY A 167 27.20 -15.36 -2.44
N VAL A 168 26.49 -15.45 -3.56
CA VAL A 168 26.88 -14.82 -4.83
C VAL A 168 26.93 -13.29 -4.71
N PHE A 169 26.01 -12.68 -3.96
CA PHE A 169 26.06 -11.23 -3.68
C PHE A 169 27.38 -10.81 -3.00
N PHE A 170 27.90 -11.60 -2.06
CA PHE A 170 29.19 -11.31 -1.43
C PHE A 170 30.34 -11.40 -2.44
N LYS A 171 30.31 -12.37 -3.35
CA LYS A 171 31.29 -12.48 -4.45
C LYS A 171 31.24 -11.28 -5.38
N PHE A 172 30.05 -10.75 -5.66
CA PHE A 172 29.89 -9.48 -6.37
C PHE A 172 30.59 -8.33 -5.66
N LEU A 173 30.36 -8.15 -4.35
CA LEU A 173 31.01 -7.09 -3.58
C LEU A 173 32.54 -7.24 -3.60
N GLU A 174 33.06 -8.47 -3.48
CA GLU A 174 34.50 -8.74 -3.57
C GLU A 174 35.05 -8.41 -4.97
N ALA A 175 34.38 -8.84 -6.04
CA ALA A 175 34.78 -8.57 -7.41
C ALA A 175 34.76 -7.07 -7.73
N ILE A 176 33.74 -6.34 -7.26
CA ILE A 176 33.63 -4.89 -7.40
C ILE A 176 34.79 -4.20 -6.67
N LEU A 177 35.08 -4.57 -5.43
CA LEU A 177 36.18 -3.99 -4.66
C LEU A 177 37.53 -4.21 -5.35
N LYS A 178 37.80 -5.43 -5.83
CA LYS A 178 39.03 -5.77 -6.54
C LYS A 178 39.17 -4.98 -7.85
N ALA A 179 38.10 -4.92 -8.65
CA ALA A 179 38.10 -4.18 -9.90
C ALA A 179 38.30 -2.67 -9.65
N GLY A 180 37.58 -2.11 -8.67
CA GLY A 180 37.72 -0.72 -8.25
C GLY A 180 39.14 -0.39 -7.78
N ASN A 181 39.74 -1.21 -6.93
CA ASN A 181 41.12 -1.02 -6.47
C ASN A 181 42.13 -1.05 -7.61
N ARG A 182 41.94 -1.96 -8.58
CA ARG A 182 42.80 -2.05 -9.75
C ARG A 182 42.69 -0.81 -10.63
N LEU A 183 41.47 -0.37 -10.93
CA LEU A 183 41.22 0.81 -11.77
C LEU A 183 41.71 2.11 -11.13
N ASN A 184 41.67 2.20 -9.79
CA ASN A 184 42.07 3.39 -9.04
C ASN A 184 43.50 3.31 -8.50
N THR A 185 44.34 2.42 -9.02
CA THR A 185 45.75 2.29 -8.61
C THR A 185 46.48 3.63 -8.74
N GLY A 186 47.16 4.06 -7.67
CA GLY A 186 47.90 5.33 -7.65
C GLY A 186 47.03 6.58 -7.36
N THR A 187 45.74 6.41 -7.10
CA THR A 187 44.84 7.47 -6.62
C THR A 187 44.48 7.26 -5.15
N ASN A 188 43.89 8.26 -4.52
CA ASN A 188 43.37 8.17 -3.14
C ASN A 188 42.22 7.14 -2.99
N TRP A 189 41.68 6.63 -4.09
CA TRP A 189 40.62 5.63 -4.13
C TRP A 189 41.14 4.21 -4.40
N GLY A 190 42.45 4.03 -4.55
CA GLY A 190 43.10 2.72 -4.64
C GLY A 190 43.36 2.09 -3.26
N ASN A 191 43.57 0.78 -3.23
CA ASN A 191 43.83 -0.01 -2.00
C ASN A 191 42.75 0.15 -0.90
N ALA A 192 41.52 0.46 -1.28
CA ALA A 192 40.39 0.52 -0.39
C ALA A 192 40.11 -0.86 0.24
N GLN A 193 39.68 -0.87 1.49
CA GLN A 193 39.28 -2.08 2.23
C GLN A 193 37.77 -2.36 2.13
N GLY A 194 37.04 -1.49 1.45
CA GLY A 194 35.60 -1.55 1.26
C GLY A 194 35.11 -0.31 0.51
N PHE A 195 33.84 -0.30 0.14
CA PHE A 195 33.21 0.82 -0.55
C PHE A 195 31.78 0.99 -0.03
N ASN A 196 31.20 2.17 -0.23
CA ASN A 196 29.80 2.41 0.11
C ASN A 196 28.88 1.81 -0.97
N LEU A 197 27.87 1.04 -0.58
CA LEU A 197 26.89 0.46 -1.50
C LEU A 197 26.12 1.49 -2.34
N THR A 198 26.10 2.76 -1.94
CA THR A 198 25.60 3.86 -2.78
C THR A 198 26.36 4.00 -4.11
N LEU A 199 27.47 3.27 -4.32
CA LEU A 199 28.23 3.28 -5.58
C LEU A 199 27.83 2.15 -6.53
N LEU A 200 26.96 1.20 -6.12
CA LEU A 200 26.56 0.07 -6.95
C LEU A 200 25.93 0.52 -8.29
N TRP A 201 25.14 1.59 -8.29
CA TRP A 201 24.52 2.11 -9.52
C TRP A 201 25.54 2.62 -10.55
N ARG A 202 26.72 3.09 -10.11
CA ARG A 202 27.77 3.63 -11.00
C ARG A 202 28.47 2.56 -11.83
N LEU A 203 28.31 1.27 -11.51
CA LEU A 203 28.95 0.18 -12.24
C LEU A 203 28.48 0.10 -13.70
N SER A 204 27.27 0.57 -13.97
CA SER A 204 26.71 0.66 -15.32
C SER A 204 27.25 1.84 -16.13
N ASP A 205 27.78 2.88 -15.46
CA ASP A 205 28.26 4.10 -16.12
C ASP A 205 29.73 4.01 -16.55
N VAL A 206 30.54 3.25 -15.81
CA VAL A 206 31.96 3.05 -16.13
C VAL A 206 32.09 2.11 -17.32
N LYS A 207 32.62 2.59 -18.44
CA LYS A 207 32.77 1.84 -19.68
C LYS A 207 34.23 1.49 -19.99
N SER A 208 34.43 0.40 -20.71
CA SER A 208 35.70 0.03 -21.33
C SER A 208 36.14 1.05 -22.38
N ALA A 209 37.41 0.98 -22.78
CA ALA A 209 38.00 1.87 -23.79
C ALA A 209 37.28 1.85 -25.15
N ASP A 210 36.61 0.74 -25.48
CA ASP A 210 35.81 0.61 -26.71
C ASP A 210 34.36 1.12 -26.57
N GLY A 211 33.96 1.56 -25.36
CA GLY A 211 32.64 2.08 -25.05
C GLY A 211 31.50 1.05 -25.06
N LYS A 212 31.79 -0.25 -25.26
CA LYS A 212 30.78 -1.30 -25.49
C LYS A 212 30.47 -2.15 -24.27
N THR A 213 31.38 -2.22 -23.31
CA THR A 213 31.28 -3.08 -22.12
C THR A 213 31.35 -2.21 -20.88
N THR A 214 30.42 -2.39 -19.94
CA THR A 214 30.43 -1.66 -18.68
C THR A 214 31.26 -2.41 -17.63
N LEU A 215 31.61 -1.74 -16.53
CA LEU A 215 32.24 -2.39 -15.39
C LEU A 215 31.32 -3.48 -14.80
N LEU A 216 29.99 -3.25 -14.81
CA LEU A 216 29.03 -4.27 -14.39
C LEU A 216 29.10 -5.54 -15.26
N HIS A 217 29.21 -5.40 -16.60
CA HIS A 217 29.43 -6.55 -17.48
C HIS A 217 30.67 -7.35 -17.09
N PHE A 218 31.78 -6.65 -16.89
CA PHE A 218 33.02 -7.30 -16.48
C PHE A 218 32.85 -8.05 -15.16
N VAL A 219 32.27 -7.41 -14.15
CA VAL A 219 32.05 -8.01 -12.82
C VAL A 219 31.15 -9.25 -12.91
N VAL A 220 30.03 -9.19 -13.63
CA VAL A 220 29.13 -10.34 -13.84
C VAL A 220 29.88 -11.52 -14.47
N GLU A 221 30.68 -11.28 -15.52
CA GLU A 221 31.48 -12.32 -16.14
C GLU A 221 32.52 -12.92 -15.18
N GLN A 222 33.17 -12.11 -14.34
CA GLN A 222 34.15 -12.59 -13.36
C GLN A 222 33.50 -13.45 -12.27
N VAL A 223 32.34 -13.02 -11.74
CA VAL A 223 31.61 -13.77 -10.70
C VAL A 223 31.12 -15.10 -11.29
N ALA A 224 30.52 -15.09 -12.48
CA ALA A 224 30.07 -16.30 -13.16
C ALA A 224 31.23 -17.29 -13.38
N LYS A 225 32.38 -16.83 -13.90
CA LYS A 225 33.56 -17.69 -14.08
C LYS A 225 34.08 -18.27 -12.76
N SER A 226 33.93 -17.55 -11.64
CA SER A 226 34.39 -18.00 -10.33
C SER A 226 33.56 -19.15 -9.73
N GLU A 227 32.33 -19.38 -10.22
CA GLU A 227 31.45 -20.45 -9.73
C GLU A 227 31.92 -21.85 -10.14
N GLU A 228 32.75 -22.00 -11.19
CA GLU A 228 33.18 -23.34 -11.67
C GLU A 228 34.38 -23.93 -10.90
N GLY A 229 34.82 -23.28 -9.82
CA GLY A 229 35.92 -23.76 -9.00
C GLY A 229 37.30 -23.49 -9.62
N LYS A 230 38.27 -23.16 -8.76
CA LYS A 230 39.64 -22.79 -9.15
C LYS A 230 40.32 -23.92 -9.94
N ARG A 231 40.42 -23.79 -11.27
CA ARG A 231 41.45 -24.46 -12.06
C ARG A 231 42.45 -23.43 -12.55
N LYS A 232 43.68 -23.52 -12.03
CA LYS A 232 44.83 -22.77 -12.54
C LYS A 232 45.38 -23.54 -13.74
N SER A 233 45.25 -22.99 -14.94
CA SER A 233 46.08 -23.29 -16.11
C SER A 233 45.63 -22.39 -17.26
N GLU A 234 46.54 -22.00 -18.14
CA GLU A 234 46.30 -21.18 -19.35
C GLU A 234 44.97 -21.56 -20.04
N GLU A 235 43.94 -20.73 -19.83
CA GLU A 235 42.59 -21.01 -20.31
C GLU A 235 42.53 -20.68 -21.80
N THR A 236 42.15 -21.66 -22.61
CA THR A 236 41.78 -21.39 -24.01
C THR A 236 40.46 -20.64 -24.04
N ASP A 237 40.21 -19.81 -25.08
CA ASP A 237 38.93 -19.10 -25.30
C ASP A 237 37.70 -20.03 -25.21
N MET A 238 37.89 -21.32 -25.48
CA MET A 238 36.88 -22.37 -25.32
C MET A 238 36.54 -22.70 -23.86
N GLU A 239 37.54 -22.75 -22.98
CA GLU A 239 37.35 -23.09 -21.57
C GLU A 239 36.73 -21.90 -20.82
N GLU A 240 37.24 -20.67 -21.03
CA GLU A 240 36.66 -19.45 -20.45
C GLU A 240 35.16 -19.32 -20.75
N ARG A 241 34.79 -19.66 -21.99
CA ARG A 241 33.40 -19.60 -22.45
C ARG A 241 32.53 -20.67 -21.82
N LYS A 242 33.06 -21.88 -21.68
CA LYS A 242 32.38 -22.97 -20.99
C LYS A 242 32.14 -22.60 -19.53
N SER A 243 33.15 -22.01 -18.88
CA SER A 243 33.05 -21.49 -17.52
C SER A 243 31.96 -20.45 -17.34
N LEU A 244 31.91 -19.50 -18.27
CA LEU A 244 30.87 -18.50 -18.27
C LEU A 244 29.47 -19.09 -18.52
N MET A 245 29.34 -20.10 -19.39
CA MET A 245 28.05 -20.74 -19.67
C MET A 245 27.47 -21.52 -18.48
N LEU A 246 28.32 -22.12 -17.65
CA LEU A 246 27.90 -22.90 -16.49
C LEU A 246 27.69 -22.01 -15.25
N GLY A 247 28.46 -20.93 -15.11
CA GLY A 247 28.33 -20.00 -13.99
C GLY A 247 27.21 -18.97 -14.14
N LEU A 248 26.89 -18.53 -15.36
CA LEU A 248 25.87 -17.48 -15.58
C LEU A 248 24.49 -17.82 -14.98
N PRO A 249 23.97 -19.06 -15.06
CA PRO A 249 22.71 -19.42 -14.40
C PRO A 249 22.72 -19.27 -12.88
N VAL A 250 23.88 -19.47 -12.24
CA VAL A 250 24.04 -19.29 -10.78
C VAL A 250 23.96 -17.81 -10.44
N VAL A 251 24.55 -16.95 -11.27
CA VAL A 251 24.46 -15.50 -11.10
C VAL A 251 23.03 -15.00 -11.33
N GLU A 252 22.35 -15.49 -12.37
CA GLU A 252 20.96 -15.13 -12.66
C GLU A 252 19.98 -15.58 -11.57
N ALA A 253 20.29 -16.66 -10.85
CA ALA A 253 19.50 -17.11 -9.71
C ALA A 253 19.51 -16.11 -8.55
N LEU A 254 20.53 -15.24 -8.46
CA LEU A 254 20.67 -14.24 -7.40
C LEU A 254 19.45 -13.32 -7.32
N ASN A 255 18.91 -12.91 -8.46
CA ASN A 255 17.73 -12.05 -8.50
C ASN A 255 16.48 -12.74 -7.90
N ALA A 256 16.39 -14.07 -7.97
CA ALA A 256 15.31 -14.84 -7.35
C ALA A 256 15.54 -15.07 -5.85
N GLU A 257 16.79 -15.27 -5.43
CA GLU A 257 17.18 -15.44 -4.02
C GLU A 257 16.88 -14.19 -3.17
N PHE A 258 16.83 -13.01 -3.78
CA PHE A 258 16.62 -11.72 -3.11
C PHE A 258 15.19 -11.19 -3.29
N CYS A 259 14.19 -12.09 -3.24
CA CYS A 259 12.80 -11.72 -3.46
C CYS A 259 12.25 -10.84 -2.32
N ASN A 260 12.64 -11.11 -1.06
CA ASN A 260 12.19 -10.33 0.09
C ASN A 260 12.90 -8.97 0.14
N VAL A 261 14.16 -8.87 -0.27
CA VAL A 261 14.82 -7.55 -0.47
C VAL A 261 14.06 -6.68 -1.46
N LYS A 262 13.62 -7.25 -2.58
CA LYS A 262 12.80 -6.51 -3.56
C LYS A 262 11.43 -6.14 -3.02
N GLY A 263 10.83 -7.00 -2.20
CA GLY A 263 9.58 -6.72 -1.49
C GLY A 263 9.73 -5.59 -0.48
N ALA A 264 10.73 -5.69 0.40
CA ALA A 264 11.05 -4.71 1.43
C ALA A 264 11.34 -3.33 0.84
N ALA A 265 12.01 -3.24 -0.31
CA ALA A 265 12.26 -1.99 -1.02
C ALA A 265 10.97 -1.26 -1.48
N ARG A 266 9.82 -1.95 -1.52
CA ARG A 266 8.52 -1.40 -1.91
C ARG A 266 7.60 -1.10 -0.73
N VAL A 267 7.99 -1.48 0.48
CA VAL A 267 7.19 -1.25 1.69
C VAL A 267 7.16 0.25 1.98
N ASP A 268 5.95 0.81 2.11
CA ASP A 268 5.75 2.14 2.66
C ASP A 268 5.80 2.06 4.19
N TYR A 269 7.01 2.09 4.74
CA TYR A 269 7.20 1.90 6.18
C TYR A 269 6.63 3.07 7.01
N GLU A 270 6.64 4.31 6.50
CA GLU A 270 6.02 5.44 7.20
C GLU A 270 4.49 5.28 7.26
N GLY A 271 3.86 4.88 6.15
CA GLY A 271 2.43 4.53 6.12
C GLY A 271 2.09 3.35 7.03
N LEU A 272 2.98 2.36 7.12
CA LEU A 272 2.86 1.20 8.00
C LEU A 272 2.80 1.60 9.49
N THR A 273 3.77 2.40 9.94
CA THR A 273 3.79 2.92 11.32
C THR A 273 2.55 3.75 11.61
N GLY A 274 2.14 4.62 10.68
CA GLY A 274 0.92 5.42 10.82
C GLY A 274 -0.35 4.56 10.94
N THR A 275 -0.41 3.44 10.23
CA THR A 275 -1.54 2.50 10.30
C THR A 275 -1.60 1.82 11.67
N CYS A 276 -0.48 1.36 12.21
CA CYS A 276 -0.42 0.77 13.56
C CYS A 276 -0.87 1.76 14.65
N GLU A 277 -0.46 3.03 14.55
CA GLU A 277 -0.89 4.09 15.44
C GLU A 277 -2.40 4.38 15.30
N ALA A 278 -2.90 4.45 14.06
CA ALA A 278 -4.31 4.67 13.79
C ALA A 278 -5.20 3.54 14.31
N LEU A 279 -4.79 2.28 14.16
CA LEU A 279 -5.49 1.12 14.71
C LEU A 279 -5.61 1.21 16.23
N ALA A 280 -4.50 1.47 16.92
CA ALA A 280 -4.51 1.61 18.38
C ALA A 280 -5.40 2.77 18.85
N ALA A 281 -5.33 3.93 18.17
CA ALA A 281 -6.17 5.08 18.49
C ALA A 281 -7.67 4.77 18.27
N ARG A 282 -8.01 4.00 17.23
CA ARG A 282 -9.39 3.52 16.98
C ARG A 282 -9.86 2.59 18.10
N VAL A 283 -9.02 1.66 18.54
CA VAL A 283 -9.32 0.77 19.68
C VAL A 283 -9.62 1.60 20.94
N ASP A 284 -8.75 2.55 21.28
CA ASP A 284 -8.92 3.42 22.44
C ASP A 284 -10.19 4.28 22.37
N GLU A 285 -10.49 4.88 21.21
CA GLU A 285 -11.71 5.65 21.00
C GLU A 285 -12.95 4.78 21.17
N ILE A 286 -12.99 3.60 20.56
CA ILE A 286 -14.14 2.70 20.66
C ILE A 286 -14.33 2.25 22.11
N LYS A 287 -13.27 1.86 22.82
CA LYS A 287 -13.35 1.51 24.25
C LYS A 287 -13.90 2.66 25.09
N ARG A 288 -13.47 3.90 24.85
CA ARG A 288 -14.03 5.09 25.51
C ARG A 288 -15.52 5.28 25.22
N LEU A 289 -15.96 5.07 23.97
CA LEU A 289 -17.36 5.16 23.58
C LEU A 289 -18.21 4.09 24.27
N LEU A 290 -17.71 2.84 24.35
CA LEU A 290 -18.39 1.75 25.04
C LEU A 290 -18.52 2.00 26.55
N ARG A 291 -17.46 2.51 27.21
CA ARG A 291 -17.51 2.89 28.65
C ARG A 291 -18.52 4.01 28.95
N ARG A 292 -18.74 4.94 28.02
CA ARG A 292 -19.67 6.07 28.20
C ARG A 292 -21.14 5.70 27.96
N GLY A 293 -21.42 4.50 27.43
CA GLY A 293 -22.78 4.00 27.27
C GLY A 293 -23.49 3.91 28.62
N LYS A 294 -24.44 4.82 28.90
CA LYS A 294 -25.24 4.78 30.12
C LYS A 294 -26.21 3.59 30.07
N GLY A 295 -26.09 2.68 31.02
CA GLY A 295 -27.04 1.60 31.30
C GLY A 295 -26.31 0.45 31.98
N GLY A 296 -26.57 0.21 33.27
CA GLY A 296 -25.79 -0.67 34.16
C GLY A 296 -25.79 -2.17 33.83
N GLU A 297 -26.19 -2.58 32.63
CA GLU A 297 -26.02 -3.92 32.10
C GLU A 297 -25.09 -3.88 30.89
N VAL A 298 -24.01 -4.66 30.93
CA VAL A 298 -23.17 -4.90 29.75
C VAL A 298 -24.01 -5.68 28.74
N GLY A 299 -24.69 -4.97 27.84
CA GLY A 299 -25.46 -5.61 26.77
C GLY A 299 -24.58 -6.48 25.88
N ILE A 300 -25.18 -7.48 25.23
CA ILE A 300 -24.49 -8.49 24.39
C ILE A 300 -23.47 -7.85 23.44
N PHE A 301 -23.87 -6.80 22.71
CA PHE A 301 -22.99 -6.02 21.85
C PHE A 301 -21.70 -5.54 22.55
N THR A 302 -21.83 -4.99 23.76
CA THR A 302 -20.69 -4.42 24.48
C THR A 302 -19.74 -5.51 24.93
N ALA A 303 -20.24 -6.64 25.43
CA ALA A 303 -19.40 -7.77 25.83
C ALA A 303 -18.63 -8.34 24.62
N GLU A 304 -19.33 -8.56 23.50
CA GLU A 304 -18.73 -9.06 22.26
C GLU A 304 -17.63 -8.12 21.74
N MET A 305 -17.91 -6.82 21.66
CA MET A 305 -16.94 -5.84 21.18
C MET A 305 -15.79 -5.63 22.15
N TRP A 306 -16.03 -5.74 23.46
CA TRP A 306 -14.98 -5.58 24.46
C TRP A 306 -13.93 -6.68 24.33
N GLY A 307 -14.34 -7.94 24.20
CA GLY A 307 -13.42 -9.06 24.01
C GLY A 307 -12.62 -8.93 22.71
N PHE A 308 -13.26 -8.51 21.61
CA PHE A 308 -12.56 -8.19 20.36
C PHE A 308 -11.49 -7.10 20.56
N LEU A 309 -11.84 -6.00 21.22
CA LEU A 309 -10.92 -4.87 21.42
C LEU A 309 -9.76 -5.20 22.37
N GLU A 310 -9.96 -6.07 23.37
CA GLU A 310 -8.87 -6.60 24.20
C GLU A 310 -7.91 -7.45 23.36
N GLY A 311 -8.44 -8.33 22.49
CA GLY A 311 -7.61 -9.07 21.54
C GLY A 311 -6.80 -8.15 20.61
N CYS A 312 -7.41 -7.08 20.09
CA CYS A 312 -6.70 -6.10 19.28
C CYS A 312 -5.56 -5.41 20.05
N GLU A 313 -5.75 -5.04 21.32
CA GLU A 313 -4.70 -4.40 22.12
C GLU A 313 -3.51 -5.33 22.34
N GLU A 314 -3.77 -6.57 22.73
CA GLU A 314 -2.71 -7.57 22.94
C GLU A 314 -1.92 -7.80 21.64
N GLU A 315 -2.61 -7.94 20.52
CA GLU A 315 -1.97 -8.12 19.22
C GLU A 315 -1.19 -6.89 18.76
N LEU A 316 -1.73 -5.68 18.94
CA LEU A 316 -1.03 -4.44 18.61
C LEU A 316 0.21 -4.22 19.47
N ILE A 317 0.22 -4.68 20.73
CA ILE A 317 1.43 -4.69 21.56
C ILE A 317 2.50 -5.58 20.92
N VAL A 318 2.14 -6.81 20.55
CA VAL A 318 3.06 -7.75 19.90
C VAL A 318 3.60 -7.18 18.57
N VAL A 319 2.73 -6.62 17.73
CA VAL A 319 3.13 -6.02 16.44
C VAL A 319 4.09 -4.84 16.65
N ARG A 320 3.89 -4.01 17.69
CA ARG A 320 4.81 -2.90 18.01
C ARG A 320 6.16 -3.37 18.52
N GLU A 321 6.20 -4.46 19.28
CA GLU A 321 7.46 -5.07 19.71
C GLU A 321 8.23 -5.65 18.54
N GLU A 322 7.53 -6.36 17.64
CA GLU A 322 8.10 -6.89 16.41
C GLU A 322 8.58 -5.78 15.47
N ASP A 323 7.82 -4.69 15.32
CA ASP A 323 8.22 -3.51 14.55
C ASP A 323 9.57 -2.96 15.04
N ARG A 324 9.69 -2.73 16.36
CA ARG A 324 10.96 -2.26 16.96
C ARG A 324 12.11 -3.24 16.72
N ARG A 325 11.85 -4.55 16.83
CA ARG A 325 12.84 -5.60 16.58
C ARG A 325 13.31 -5.59 15.13
N VAL A 326 12.39 -5.50 14.18
CA VAL A 326 12.69 -5.47 12.73
C VAL A 326 13.42 -4.19 12.34
N VAL A 327 13.03 -3.03 12.87
CA VAL A 327 13.77 -1.76 12.63
C VAL A 327 15.21 -1.87 13.12
N GLU A 328 15.42 -2.42 14.32
CA GLU A 328 16.76 -2.60 14.85
C GLU A 328 17.58 -3.61 14.01
N LEU A 329 16.94 -4.67 13.50
CA LEU A 329 17.56 -5.60 12.58
C LEU A 329 17.97 -4.91 11.28
N MET A 330 17.08 -4.12 10.67
CA MET A 330 17.39 -3.33 9.47
C MET A 330 18.53 -2.34 9.73
N ARG A 331 18.53 -1.67 10.88
CA ARG A 331 19.62 -0.77 11.28
C ARG A 331 20.96 -1.51 11.39
N LYS A 332 20.98 -2.70 12.02
CA LYS A 332 22.18 -3.55 12.11
C LYS A 332 22.66 -3.99 10.72
N THR A 333 21.74 -4.36 9.84
CA THR A 333 22.05 -4.74 8.45
C THR A 333 22.62 -3.56 7.66
N ASN A 334 22.08 -2.35 7.83
CA ASN A 334 22.62 -1.12 7.24
C ASN A 334 24.05 -0.85 7.72
N VAL A 335 24.30 -0.92 9.02
CA VAL A 335 25.65 -0.73 9.60
C VAL A 335 26.65 -1.78 9.12
N TYR A 336 26.20 -3.02 8.88
CA TYR A 336 27.05 -4.09 8.34
C TYR A 336 27.63 -3.71 6.97
N TYR A 337 26.86 -3.04 6.12
CA TYR A 337 27.29 -2.64 4.78
C TYR A 337 27.84 -1.21 4.68
N GLN A 338 27.38 -0.29 5.53
CA GLN A 338 27.74 1.13 5.48
C GLN A 338 28.42 1.56 6.78
N ARG A 339 29.75 1.55 6.80
CA ARG A 339 30.52 2.06 7.95
C ARG A 339 30.36 3.57 8.05
N GLY A 340 29.96 4.05 9.23
CA GLY A 340 29.94 5.48 9.57
C GLY A 340 28.67 6.24 9.18
N VAL A 341 27.69 5.61 8.53
CA VAL A 341 26.38 6.23 8.26
C VAL A 341 25.53 6.15 9.53
N LYS A 342 25.34 7.30 10.19
CA LYS A 342 24.45 7.45 11.35
C LYS A 342 23.19 8.19 10.92
N GLY A 343 22.03 7.56 11.11
CA GLY A 343 20.74 8.14 10.73
C GLY A 343 20.54 8.10 9.21
N GLY A 344 19.49 7.42 8.77
CA GLY A 344 19.16 7.24 7.36
C GLY A 344 17.90 6.39 7.23
N ASN A 345 17.23 6.47 6.08
CA ASN A 345 16.03 5.68 5.83
C ASN A 345 16.39 4.18 5.98
N PRO A 346 15.74 3.45 6.92
CA PRO A 346 16.03 2.05 7.18
C PRO A 346 15.94 1.15 5.94
N LEU A 347 15.10 1.53 4.96
CA LEU A 347 14.85 0.80 3.71
C LEU A 347 15.85 1.12 2.59
N GLN A 348 16.68 2.15 2.72
CA GLN A 348 17.52 2.63 1.62
C GLN A 348 18.41 1.53 1.04
N LEU A 349 18.96 0.67 1.90
CA LEU A 349 19.77 -0.46 1.49
C LEU A 349 19.01 -1.45 0.59
N PHE A 350 17.75 -1.75 0.93
CA PHE A 350 16.93 -2.61 0.09
C PHE A 350 16.72 -2.01 -1.30
N VAL A 351 16.49 -0.70 -1.39
CA VAL A 351 16.34 0.02 -2.67
C VAL A 351 17.61 -0.09 -3.50
N MET A 352 18.77 0.20 -2.91
CA MET A 352 20.06 0.12 -3.61
C MET A 352 20.37 -1.30 -4.13
N VAL A 353 20.09 -2.31 -3.32
CA VAL A 353 20.34 -3.71 -3.69
C VAL A 353 19.34 -4.15 -4.76
N LYS A 354 18.06 -3.78 -4.64
CA LYS A 354 17.05 -4.02 -5.68
C LYS A 354 17.47 -3.44 -7.03
N GLU A 355 17.91 -2.18 -7.07
CA GLU A 355 18.38 -1.54 -8.32
C GLU A 355 19.60 -2.23 -8.92
N PHE A 356 20.52 -2.68 -8.06
CA PHE A 356 21.66 -3.48 -8.49
C PHE A 356 21.22 -4.81 -9.11
N LEU A 357 20.33 -5.56 -8.46
CA LEU A 357 19.80 -6.83 -8.96
C LEU A 357 19.06 -6.66 -10.30
N GLU A 358 18.27 -5.59 -10.44
CA GLU A 358 17.61 -5.26 -11.71
C GLU A 358 18.61 -4.92 -12.83
N SER A 359 19.75 -4.32 -12.49
CA SER A 359 20.81 -4.01 -13.45
C SER A 359 21.63 -5.25 -13.83
N GLU A 360 21.91 -6.09 -12.83
CA GLU A 360 22.62 -7.36 -12.97
C GLU A 360 21.86 -8.32 -13.88
N ASP A 361 20.56 -8.53 -13.64
CA ASP A 361 19.69 -9.38 -14.46
C ASP A 361 19.67 -8.97 -15.95
N ARG A 362 19.62 -7.65 -16.21
CA ARG A 362 19.72 -7.10 -17.57
C ARG A 362 21.06 -7.43 -18.21
N VAL A 363 22.16 -7.28 -17.47
CA VAL A 363 23.51 -7.57 -17.96
C VAL A 363 23.71 -9.06 -18.22
N CYS A 364 23.19 -9.93 -17.36
CA CYS A 364 23.18 -11.37 -17.60
C CYS A 364 22.46 -11.73 -18.92
N CYS A 365 21.28 -11.14 -19.16
CA CYS A 365 20.57 -11.30 -20.42
C CYS A 365 21.39 -10.84 -21.64
N GLU A 366 22.14 -9.73 -21.53
CA GLU A 366 23.02 -9.24 -22.60
C GLU A 366 24.20 -10.19 -22.87
N ILE A 367 24.85 -10.68 -21.82
CA ILE A 367 25.96 -11.63 -21.90
C ILE A 367 25.48 -12.93 -22.56
N ARG A 368 24.34 -13.48 -22.12
CA ARG A 368 23.74 -14.68 -22.69
C ARG A 368 23.50 -14.53 -24.19
N LYS A 369 22.86 -13.44 -24.61
CA LYS A 369 22.63 -13.13 -26.04
C LYS A 369 23.93 -13.00 -26.83
N LYS A 370 24.98 -12.41 -26.25
CA LYS A 370 26.32 -12.33 -26.87
C LYS A 370 26.93 -13.72 -27.05
N LEU A 371 26.82 -14.60 -26.05
CA LEU A 371 27.28 -15.98 -26.13
C LEU A 371 26.55 -16.79 -27.19
N GLU A 372 25.23 -16.71 -27.28
CA GLU A 372 24.44 -17.39 -28.31
C GLU A 372 24.82 -16.93 -29.72
N LYS A 373 24.95 -15.62 -29.94
CA LYS A 373 25.37 -15.05 -31.24
C LYS A 373 26.75 -15.55 -31.65
N LYS A 374 27.72 -15.59 -30.73
CA LYS A 374 29.07 -16.14 -30.98
C LYS A 374 29.01 -17.64 -31.34
N GLU A 375 28.10 -18.41 -30.73
CA GLU A 375 27.94 -19.85 -31.04
C GLU A 375 27.39 -20.06 -32.44
N VAL A 376 26.34 -19.31 -32.78
CA VAL A 376 25.73 -19.35 -34.12
C VAL A 376 26.73 -18.95 -35.20
N ALA A 377 27.50 -17.88 -34.98
CA ALA A 377 28.53 -17.43 -35.91
C ALA A 377 29.62 -18.50 -36.13
N ARG A 378 30.08 -19.14 -35.06
CA ARG A 378 31.06 -20.22 -35.12
C ARG A 378 30.53 -21.45 -35.85
N ARG A 379 29.31 -21.90 -35.55
CA ARG A 379 28.66 -23.03 -36.24
C ARG A 379 28.53 -22.76 -37.75
N ARG A 380 28.17 -21.53 -38.13
CA ARG A 380 28.13 -21.08 -39.54
C ARG A 380 29.52 -21.12 -40.18
N HIS A 381 30.57 -20.67 -39.49
CA HIS A 381 31.94 -20.72 -39.98
C HIS A 381 32.44 -22.17 -40.17
N CYS A 382 32.18 -23.07 -39.22
CA CYS A 382 32.53 -24.49 -39.35
C CYS A 382 31.78 -25.17 -40.51
N ARG A 383 30.49 -24.86 -40.71
CA ARG A 383 29.72 -25.38 -41.86
C ARG A 383 30.27 -24.90 -43.20
N ARG A 384 30.67 -23.61 -43.30
CA ARG A 384 31.31 -23.07 -44.51
C ARG A 384 32.63 -23.77 -44.82
N ARG A 385 33.49 -24.00 -43.81
CA ARG A 385 34.76 -24.72 -44.01
C ARG A 385 34.58 -26.19 -44.41
N ARG A 386 33.55 -26.87 -43.91
CA ARG A 386 33.25 -28.28 -44.27
C ARG A 386 32.57 -28.44 -45.63
N GLY A 387 31.96 -27.39 -46.18
CA GLY A 387 31.36 -27.40 -47.52
C GLY A 387 32.29 -26.86 -48.62
N SER A 388 33.56 -26.59 -48.31
CA SER A 388 34.59 -26.12 -49.25
C SER A 388 35.75 -27.12 -49.39
N LEU A 389 35.62 -28.30 -48.78
CA LEU A 389 36.40 -29.52 -49.01
C LEU A 389 35.47 -30.50 -49.74
#